data_AF-A0A933RAT2-F1
#
_entry.id   AF-A0A933RAT2-F1
#
_cell.length_a   1.000
_cell.length_b   1.000
_cell.length_c   1.000
_cell.angle_alpha   90.00
_cell.angle_beta   90.00
_cell.angle_gamma   90.00
#
_symmetry.space_group_name_H-M   'P 1'
#
loop_
_entity.id
_entity.type
_entity.pdbx_description
1 polymer ?
#
loop_
_entity_poly.entity_id
_entity_poly.type
_entity_poly.pdbx_seq_one_letter_code
_entity_poly.pdbx_strand_id
1 'polypeptide(L)'
;MAEVLFPSDPSDRSDAAFDPGCELCEAARTTEWFHEDDICWVAECESCFVPMVVWKRHDPDPPAEVRVVLMKTLADVVARHYETECWIDDNMRSIPTHFHAHARPRGGFFGHGQRRRTTL
;
A
#
# COMPACT_ATOMS: atom_id res chain seq x y z
N MET A 1 40.91 -19.44 7.40
CA MET A 1 39.52 -19.67 7.85
C MET A 1 38.86 -18.30 7.85
N ALA A 2 38.06 -17.98 6.84
CA ALA A 2 37.29 -16.74 6.84
C ALA A 2 35.99 -17.00 7.59
N GLU A 3 35.77 -16.29 8.69
CA GLU A 3 34.57 -16.39 9.50
C GLU A 3 33.44 -15.64 8.78
N VAL A 4 32.45 -16.39 8.32
CA VAL A 4 31.20 -15.83 7.80
C VAL A 4 30.43 -15.26 9.00
N LEU A 5 30.47 -13.94 9.14
CA LEU A 5 29.64 -13.21 10.10
C LEU A 5 28.19 -13.31 9.65
N PHE A 6 27.43 -14.21 10.27
CA PHE A 6 25.98 -14.20 10.18
C PHE A 6 25.45 -13.15 11.16
N PRO A 7 24.63 -12.18 10.72
CA PRO A 7 24.00 -11.23 11.64
C PRO A 7 23.13 -12.00 12.64
N SER A 8 23.42 -11.83 13.92
CA SER A 8 22.87 -12.61 15.03
C SER A 8 21.57 -12.04 15.58
N ASP A 9 21.10 -10.92 15.03
CA ASP A 9 20.02 -10.13 15.60
C ASP A 9 18.96 -9.77 14.54
N PRO A 10 17.69 -10.19 14.68
CA PRO A 10 16.62 -9.77 13.79
C PRO A 10 16.36 -8.25 13.79
N SER A 11 16.92 -7.48 14.73
CA SER A 11 16.83 -6.01 14.77
C SER A 11 17.94 -5.27 14.00
N ASP A 12 18.90 -5.97 13.38
CA ASP A 12 19.96 -5.35 12.56
C ASP A 12 19.50 -5.06 11.11
N ARG A 13 18.18 -5.10 10.85
CA ARG A 13 17.59 -4.49 9.66
C ARG A 13 17.52 -2.99 9.93
N SER A 14 18.45 -2.23 9.35
CA SER A 14 18.52 -0.76 9.41
C SER A 14 17.21 -0.06 9.79
N ASP A 15 17.22 0.69 10.89
CA ASP A 15 16.16 1.57 11.45
C ASP A 15 15.60 2.64 10.48
N ALA A 16 15.89 2.55 9.20
CA ALA A 16 15.40 3.48 8.21
C ALA A 16 13.92 3.20 7.93
N ALA A 17 13.03 3.93 8.62
CA ALA A 17 11.60 4.01 8.32
C ALA A 17 11.28 4.59 6.92
N PHE A 18 12.31 4.82 6.10
CA PHE A 18 12.27 5.45 4.78
C PHE A 18 13.48 4.95 3.95
N ASP A 19 13.24 4.59 2.69
CA ASP A 19 14.28 4.23 1.72
C ASP A 19 14.24 5.19 0.52
N PRO A 20 15.31 5.98 0.26
CA PRO A 20 15.34 6.90 -0.88
C PRO A 20 15.30 6.20 -2.25
N GLY A 21 15.55 4.88 -2.31
CA GLY A 21 15.42 4.07 -3.51
C GLY A 21 14.03 3.47 -3.72
N CYS A 22 13.08 3.72 -2.81
CA CYS A 22 11.73 3.17 -2.88
C CYS A 22 10.73 4.21 -3.39
N GLU A 23 10.05 3.90 -4.50
CA GLU A 23 9.03 4.78 -5.11
C GLU A 23 7.83 5.04 -4.17
N LEU A 24 7.52 4.09 -3.27
CA LEU A 24 6.45 4.27 -2.28
C LEU A 24 6.88 5.17 -1.11
N CYS A 25 8.17 5.24 -0.80
CA CYS A 25 8.72 6.20 0.15
C CYS A 25 8.74 7.62 -0.44
N GLU A 26 9.09 7.75 -1.71
CA GLU A 26 9.03 9.04 -2.42
C GLU A 26 7.61 9.63 -2.41
N ALA A 27 6.60 8.77 -2.52
CA ALA A 27 5.19 9.13 -2.48
C ALA A 27 4.83 10.26 -3.49
N ALA A 28 5.40 10.18 -4.69
CA ALA A 28 5.15 11.12 -5.76
C ALA A 28 3.64 11.16 -6.11
N ARG A 29 3.07 12.36 -6.17
CA ARG A 29 1.63 12.57 -6.42
C ARG A 29 1.29 12.56 -7.91
N THR A 30 1.55 11.43 -8.57
CA THR A 30 1.34 11.25 -10.02
C THR A 30 -0.09 10.83 -10.39
N THR A 31 -0.82 10.23 -9.45
CA THR A 31 -2.20 9.76 -9.61
C THR A 31 -3.16 10.48 -8.66
N GLU A 32 -4.46 10.14 -8.70
CA GLU A 32 -5.45 10.70 -7.76
C GLU A 32 -5.19 10.20 -6.33
N TRP A 33 -5.19 11.13 -5.37
CA TRP A 33 -5.05 10.85 -3.94
C TRP A 33 -6.41 11.00 -3.24
N PHE A 34 -6.75 10.04 -2.39
CA PHE A 34 -8.02 10.00 -1.67
C PHE A 34 -7.87 10.29 -0.18
N HIS A 35 -6.73 9.92 0.41
CA HIS A 35 -6.49 10.01 1.84
C HIS A 35 -5.00 10.14 2.14
N GLU A 36 -4.68 10.90 3.17
CA GLU A 36 -3.36 10.91 3.79
C GLU A 36 -3.48 11.28 5.27
N ASP A 37 -2.80 10.54 6.14
CA ASP A 37 -2.62 10.85 7.56
C ASP A 37 -1.20 10.47 8.01
N ASP A 38 -0.96 10.45 9.33
CA ASP A 38 0.36 10.12 9.90
C ASP A 38 0.76 8.64 9.71
N ILE A 39 -0.20 7.76 9.41
CA ILE A 39 0.03 6.31 9.28
C ILE A 39 0.19 5.93 7.81
N CYS A 40 -0.66 6.44 6.92
CA CYS A 40 -0.78 5.95 5.56
C CYS A 40 -1.23 7.01 4.56
N TRP A 41 -1.14 6.66 3.29
CA TRP A 41 -1.83 7.34 2.22
C TRP A 41 -2.59 6.34 1.35
N VAL A 42 -3.66 6.81 0.71
CA VAL A 42 -4.44 6.03 -0.26
C VAL A 42 -4.54 6.82 -1.56
N ALA A 43 -4.10 6.20 -2.65
CA ALA A 43 -4.12 6.78 -3.99
C ALA A 43 -4.49 5.71 -5.02
N GLU A 44 -4.77 6.12 -6.26
CA GLU A 44 -4.88 5.18 -7.37
C GLU A 44 -3.48 4.64 -7.76
N CYS A 45 -3.32 3.33 -7.85
CA CYS A 45 -2.07 2.72 -8.31
C CYS A 45 -1.85 2.98 -9.80
N GLU A 46 -0.69 3.49 -10.20
CA GLU A 46 -0.36 3.78 -11.60
C GLU A 46 -0.35 2.53 -12.48
N SER A 47 0.13 1.39 -11.98
CA SER A 47 0.20 0.17 -12.80
C SER A 47 -1.12 -0.61 -12.85
N CYS A 48 -1.93 -0.50 -11.79
CA CYS A 48 -3.13 -1.33 -11.62
C CYS A 48 -4.43 -0.58 -11.87
N PHE A 49 -4.42 0.76 -11.79
CA PHE A 49 -5.59 1.64 -11.91
C PHE A 49 -6.70 1.33 -10.90
N VAL A 50 -6.30 0.95 -9.68
CA VAL A 50 -7.21 0.66 -8.56
C VAL A 50 -6.68 1.34 -7.28
N PRO A 51 -7.53 1.61 -6.27
CA PRO A 51 -7.08 2.16 -5.00
C PRO A 51 -6.04 1.27 -4.33
N MET A 52 -4.99 1.89 -3.81
CA MET A 52 -3.94 1.25 -3.04
C MET A 52 -3.71 2.05 -1.76
N VAL A 53 -3.66 1.36 -0.63
CA VAL A 53 -3.15 1.91 0.63
C VAL A 53 -1.68 1.57 0.76
N VAL A 54 -0.89 2.52 1.22
CA VAL A 54 0.53 2.33 1.52
C VAL A 54 0.80 2.77 2.94
N TRP A 55 1.49 1.93 3.70
CA TRP A 55 1.97 2.30 5.02
C TRP A 55 3.12 3.28 4.87
N LYS A 56 3.14 4.40 5.60
CA LYS A 56 4.22 5.39 5.44
C LYS A 56 5.60 4.88 5.87
N ARG A 57 5.65 3.91 6.79
CA ARG A 57 6.92 3.29 7.20
C ARG A 57 7.38 2.28 6.15
N HIS A 58 8.65 2.36 5.78
CA HIS A 58 9.30 1.36 4.93
C HIS A 58 9.55 0.06 5.69
N ASP A 59 8.53 -0.80 5.71
CA ASP A 59 8.61 -2.14 6.27
C ASP A 59 7.49 -2.99 5.63
N PRO A 60 7.74 -4.26 5.26
CA PRO A 60 6.72 -5.12 4.65
C PRO A 60 5.77 -5.77 5.67
N ASP A 61 6.06 -5.72 6.97
CA ASP A 61 5.33 -6.45 8.02
C ASP A 61 4.75 -5.49 9.08
N PRO A 62 3.67 -4.75 8.77
CA PRO A 62 3.03 -3.86 9.73
C PRO A 62 2.50 -4.65 10.93
N PRO A 63 2.61 -4.09 12.16
CA PRO A 63 1.95 -4.64 13.33
C PRO A 63 0.46 -4.87 13.07
N ALA A 64 -0.13 -5.89 13.70
CA ALA A 64 -1.50 -6.32 13.40
C ALA A 64 -2.53 -5.19 13.52
N GLU A 65 -2.40 -4.34 14.53
CA GLU A 65 -3.23 -3.15 14.75
C GLU A 65 -3.08 -2.11 13.64
N VAL A 66 -1.84 -1.89 13.16
CA VAL A 66 -1.57 -1.01 12.02
C VAL A 66 -2.20 -1.59 10.77
N ARG A 67 -2.01 -2.89 10.51
CA ARG A 67 -2.60 -3.58 9.36
C ARG A 67 -4.12 -3.43 9.34
N VAL A 68 -4.80 -3.56 10.49
CA VAL A 68 -6.25 -3.33 10.60
C VAL A 68 -6.62 -1.90 10.20
N VAL A 69 -5.87 -0.89 10.67
CA VAL A 69 -6.10 0.51 10.29
C VAL A 69 -5.93 0.69 8.78
N LEU A 70 -4.86 0.18 8.18
CA LEU A 70 -4.59 0.30 6.74
C LEU A 70 -5.73 -0.31 5.90
N MET A 71 -6.19 -1.52 6.26
CA MET A 71 -7.28 -2.18 5.54
C MET A 71 -8.60 -1.43 5.67
N LYS A 72 -8.88 -0.91 6.87
CA LYS A 72 -10.09 -0.12 7.12
C LYS A 72 -10.06 1.18 6.32
N THR A 73 -8.94 1.90 6.31
CA THR A 73 -8.79 3.16 5.56
C THR A 73 -9.00 2.93 4.07
N LEU A 74 -8.43 1.86 3.51
CA LEU A 74 -8.65 1.48 2.11
C LEU A 74 -10.13 1.17 1.84
N ALA A 75 -10.77 0.37 2.69
CA ALA A 75 -12.18 0.02 2.55
C ALA A 75 -13.10 1.26 2.63
N ASP A 76 -12.81 2.20 3.53
CA ASP A 76 -13.54 3.45 3.67
C ASP A 76 -13.41 4.33 2.41
N VAL A 77 -12.22 4.42 1.80
CA VAL A 77 -12.01 5.11 0.52
C VAL A 77 -12.81 4.45 -0.61
N VAL A 78 -12.74 3.12 -0.72
CA VAL A 78 -13.50 2.37 -1.74
C VAL A 78 -15.00 2.62 -1.59
N ALA A 79 -15.52 2.52 -0.36
CA ALA A 79 -16.94 2.74 -0.08
C ALA A 79 -17.40 4.15 -0.50
N ARG A 80 -16.56 5.17 -0.30
CA ARG A 80 -16.85 6.57 -0.65
C ARG A 80 -16.76 6.85 -2.15
N HIS A 81 -15.77 6.29 -2.84
CA HIS A 81 -15.39 6.74 -4.19
C HIS A 81 -15.70 5.75 -5.33
N TYR A 82 -16.02 4.49 -5.03
CA TYR A 82 -16.15 3.44 -6.05
C TYR A 82 -17.47 2.70 -5.92
N GLU A 83 -18.13 2.41 -7.04
CA GLU A 83 -19.43 1.72 -7.06
C GLU A 83 -19.28 0.20 -6.88
N THR A 84 -18.18 -0.37 -7.37
CA THR A 84 -17.96 -1.81 -7.42
C THR A 84 -17.50 -2.35 -6.07
N GLU A 85 -18.06 -3.50 -5.66
CA GLU A 85 -17.52 -4.28 -4.55
C GLU A 85 -16.06 -4.64 -4.82
N CYS A 86 -15.19 -4.42 -3.84
CA CYS A 86 -13.78 -4.77 -3.95
C CYS A 86 -13.38 -5.82 -2.92
N TRP A 87 -12.31 -6.54 -3.22
CA TRP A 87 -11.57 -7.34 -2.25
C TRP A 87 -10.15 -6.76 -2.12
N ILE A 88 -9.52 -6.98 -0.97
CA ILE A 88 -8.19 -6.44 -0.69
C ILE A 88 -7.13 -7.50 -1.06
N ASP A 89 -6.23 -7.11 -1.96
CA ASP A 89 -5.03 -7.86 -2.38
C ASP A 89 -3.79 -7.26 -1.72
N ASP A 90 -3.25 -7.94 -0.72
CA ASP A 90 -2.02 -7.57 -0.03
C ASP A 90 -0.79 -8.33 -0.53
N ASN A 91 -0.90 -9.01 -1.69
CA ASN A 91 0.24 -9.62 -2.35
C ASN A 91 1.11 -8.54 -3.02
N MET A 92 2.13 -8.10 -2.30
CA MET A 92 3.13 -7.11 -2.70
C MET A 92 4.09 -7.71 -3.74
N ARG A 93 3.83 -7.45 -5.02
CA ARG A 93 4.60 -8.03 -6.14
C ARG A 93 5.84 -7.20 -6.47
N SER A 94 5.65 -5.98 -6.98
CA SER A 94 6.75 -5.17 -7.54
C SER A 94 7.65 -4.55 -6.45
N ILE A 95 7.07 -4.20 -5.30
CA ILE A 95 7.78 -3.56 -4.19
C ILE A 95 7.51 -4.39 -2.92
N PRO A 96 8.10 -5.59 -2.79
CA PRO A 96 7.80 -6.52 -1.71
C PRO A 96 8.38 -6.09 -0.35
N THR A 97 9.21 -5.04 -0.31
CA THR A 97 9.89 -4.54 0.90
C THR A 97 9.13 -3.41 1.60
N HIS A 98 8.03 -2.92 1.02
CA HIS A 98 7.26 -1.80 1.57
C HIS A 98 5.77 -2.11 1.51
N PHE A 99 5.14 -2.19 2.68
CA PHE A 99 3.76 -2.59 2.80
C PHE A 99 2.79 -1.73 1.98
N HIS A 100 2.06 -2.41 1.09
CA HIS A 100 0.95 -1.84 0.36
C HIS A 100 -0.10 -2.90 0.01
N ALA A 101 -1.36 -2.48 -0.12
CA ALA A 101 -2.46 -3.36 -0.50
C ALA A 101 -3.40 -2.67 -1.48
N HIS A 102 -3.96 -3.44 -2.41
CA HIS A 102 -4.82 -2.94 -3.47
C HIS A 102 -6.28 -3.36 -3.26
N ALA A 103 -7.23 -2.46 -3.53
CA ALA A 103 -8.65 -2.80 -3.60
C ALA A 103 -9.03 -3.21 -5.03
N ARG A 104 -9.08 -4.51 -5.29
CA ARG A 104 -9.39 -5.09 -6.60
C ARG A 104 -10.91 -5.27 -6.74
N PRO A 105 -11.54 -4.92 -7.88
CA PRO A 105 -12.96 -5.17 -8.09
C PRO A 105 -13.28 -6.68 -8.07
N ARG A 106 -14.39 -7.06 -7.42
CA ARG A 106 -14.88 -8.44 -7.44
C ARG A 106 -15.49 -8.75 -8.81
N GLY A 107 -15.18 -9.92 -9.35
CA GLY A 107 -15.83 -10.45 -10.56
C GLY A 107 -15.39 -9.82 -11.90
N GLY A 108 -14.26 -9.13 -11.97
CA GLY A 108 -13.83 -8.47 -13.21
C GLY A 108 -12.33 -8.26 -13.40
N PHE A 109 -12.01 -7.68 -14.55
CA PHE A 109 -10.69 -7.16 -14.94
C PHE A 109 -10.39 -5.86 -14.19
N PHE A 110 -9.13 -5.61 -13.81
CA PHE A 110 -8.68 -4.33 -13.26
C PHE A 110 -7.87 -3.57 -14.33
N GLY A 111 -8.06 -2.25 -14.40
CA GLY A 111 -7.54 -1.40 -15.47
C GLY A 111 -8.28 -0.05 -15.50
N HIS A 112 -7.97 0.78 -16.48
CA HIS A 112 -8.65 2.06 -16.67
C HIS A 112 -10.19 1.91 -16.72
N GLY A 113 -10.91 2.86 -16.13
CA GLY A 113 -12.37 2.95 -16.24
C GLY A 113 -13.17 2.26 -15.13
N GLN A 114 -12.57 1.99 -13.97
CA GLN A 114 -13.34 1.54 -12.80
C GLN A 114 -14.41 2.58 -12.44
N ARG A 115 -15.66 2.13 -12.25
CA ARG A 115 -16.80 3.02 -11.99
C ARG A 115 -16.63 3.77 -10.67
N ARG A 116 -16.54 5.10 -10.78
CA ARG A 116 -16.47 6.01 -9.64
C ARG A 116 -17.89 6.40 -9.22
N ARG A 117 -18.10 6.54 -7.91
CA ARG A 117 -19.31 7.21 -7.41
C ARG A 117 -19.20 8.69 -7.73
N THR A 118 -20.22 9.23 -8.36
CA THR A 118 -20.36 10.69 -8.48
C THR A 118 -20.67 11.24 -7.09
N THR A 119 -19.73 11.99 -6.50
CA THR A 119 -20.04 12.83 -5.35
C THR A 119 -20.97 13.94 -5.84
N LEU A 120 -22.21 13.98 -5.33
CA LEU A 120 -23.12 15.11 -5.52
C LEU A 120 -22.67 16.31 -4.68
#